data_AF-A0A645D5W3-F1
#
_entry.id   AF-A0A645D5W3-F1
#
_cell.length_a   1.000
_cell.length_b   1.000
_cell.length_c   1.000
_cell.angle_alpha   90.00
_cell.angle_beta   90.00
_cell.angle_gamma   90.00
#
_symmetry.space_group_name_H-M   'P 1'
#
loop_
_entity.id
_entity.type
_entity.pdbx_description
1 polymer ?
#
loop_
_entity_poly.entity_id
_entity_poly.type
_entity_poly.pdbx_seq_one_letter_code
_entity_poly.pdbx_strand_id
1 'polypeptide(L)'
;MPDLILMDGGKVQVHAAKEVLEDELGLDIPVAGMVKDTKHKTSSLIFGEKDEIVELSPNSQAFHLVQRIQEEVHRFAITFHRQVRAKNSIASQLDQIEGVGPKTRTKILKHFKTMKNIREASYEDIKALGIPEKTALLIKEELGELND
;
A
#
# COMPACT_ATOMS: atom_id res chain seq x y z
N MET A 1 6.54 17.04 16.44
CA MET A 1 7.07 15.67 16.21
C MET A 1 6.20 14.70 17.01
N PRO A 2 6.04 13.44 16.58
CA PRO A 2 5.31 12.46 17.38
C PRO A 2 6.04 12.20 18.70
N ASP A 3 5.30 11.96 19.77
CA ASP A 3 5.85 11.64 21.09
C ASP A 3 6.31 10.16 21.19
N LEU A 4 5.82 9.30 20.28
CA LEU A 4 6.15 7.88 20.19
C LEU A 4 5.91 7.39 18.77
N ILE A 5 6.82 6.59 18.25
CA ILE A 5 6.64 5.84 17.00
C ILE A 5 6.34 4.38 17.33
N LEU A 6 5.25 3.86 16.76
CA LEU A 6 4.85 2.45 16.89
C LEU A 6 5.14 1.70 15.58
N MET A 7 6.01 0.71 15.65
CA MET A 7 6.41 -0.13 14.52
C MET A 7 5.59 -1.44 14.51
N ASP A 8 4.95 -1.79 13.39
CA ASP A 8 4.34 -3.12 13.19
C ASP A 8 5.44 -4.14 12.85
N GLY A 9 6.28 -4.46 13.83
CA GLY A 9 7.47 -5.28 13.68
C GLY A 9 8.15 -5.59 15.01
N GLY A 10 9.07 -6.55 14.98
CA GLY A 10 9.87 -6.95 16.13
C GLY A 10 11.13 -6.10 16.30
N LYS A 11 12.09 -6.62 17.09
CA LYS A 11 13.35 -5.94 17.45
C LYS A 11 14.11 -5.39 16.25
N VAL A 12 14.24 -6.20 15.19
CA VAL A 12 14.96 -5.82 13.97
C VAL A 12 14.38 -4.55 13.33
N GLN A 13 13.06 -4.46 13.22
CA GLN A 13 12.40 -3.28 12.65
C GLN A 13 12.52 -2.05 13.56
N VAL A 14 12.46 -2.25 14.88
CA VAL A 14 12.65 -1.17 15.86
C VAL A 14 14.05 -0.59 15.79
N HIS A 15 15.09 -1.44 15.74
CA HIS A 15 16.48 -1.00 15.65
C HIS A 15 16.77 -0.25 14.36
N ALA A 16 16.30 -0.77 13.22
CA ALA A 16 16.45 -0.08 11.94
C ALA A 16 15.79 1.31 11.95
N ALA A 17 14.64 1.46 12.61
CA ALA A 17 13.99 2.76 12.75
C ALA A 17 14.76 3.71 13.69
N LYS A 18 15.29 3.20 14.82
CA LYS A 18 16.12 3.99 15.74
C LYS A 18 17.39 4.50 15.07
N GLU A 19 18.11 3.62 14.36
CA GLU A 19 19.33 3.97 13.63
C GLU A 19 19.09 5.13 12.65
N VAL A 20 18.03 5.07 11.84
CA VAL A 20 17.67 6.15 10.91
C VAL A 20 17.30 7.44 11.65
N LEU A 21 16.55 7.35 12.75
CA LEU A 21 16.16 8.53 13.53
C LEU A 21 17.37 9.21 14.15
N GLU A 22 18.28 8.44 14.75
CA GLU A 22 19.45 8.95 15.47
C GLU A 22 20.57 9.37 14.50
N ASP A 23 21.02 8.47 13.64
CA ASP A 23 22.23 8.66 12.83
C ASP A 23 22.01 9.48 11.57
N GLU A 24 20.83 9.39 10.94
CA GLU A 24 20.54 10.14 9.72
C GLU A 24 19.80 11.46 9.98
N LEU A 25 18.89 11.48 10.96
CA LEU A 25 18.00 12.62 11.19
C LEU A 25 18.33 13.41 12.47
N GLY A 26 19.13 12.87 13.39
CA GLY A 26 19.45 13.51 14.66
C GLY A 26 18.22 13.72 15.57
N LEU A 27 17.23 12.83 15.47
CA LEU A 27 15.96 12.89 16.19
C LEU A 27 15.92 11.89 17.34
N ASP A 28 15.70 12.39 18.55
CA ASP A 28 15.44 11.56 19.74
C ASP A 28 13.93 11.37 19.91
N ILE A 29 13.39 10.34 19.26
CA ILE A 29 11.97 9.97 19.36
C ILE A 29 11.89 8.52 19.82
N PRO A 30 11.15 8.22 20.90
CA PRO A 30 10.98 6.85 21.35
C PRO A 30 10.32 5.98 20.26
N VAL A 31 10.86 4.77 20.08
CA VAL A 31 10.32 3.77 19.14
C VAL A 31 9.92 2.51 19.92
N ALA A 32 8.69 2.06 19.74
CA ALA A 32 8.18 0.81 20.29
C ALA A 32 7.76 -0.16 19.17
N GLY A 33 8.12 -1.43 19.31
CA GLY A 33 7.71 -2.49 18.40
C GLY A 33 6.46 -3.20 18.89
N MET A 34 5.52 -3.47 17.99
CA MET A 34 4.29 -4.20 18.31
C MET A 34 4.44 -5.66 17.85
N VAL A 35 4.58 -6.58 18.80
CA VAL A 35 4.87 -7.99 18.50
C VAL A 35 3.58 -8.80 18.50
N LYS A 36 3.41 -9.61 17.45
CA LYS A 36 2.31 -10.57 17.34
C LYS A 36 2.72 -11.87 18.05
N ASP A 37 1.89 -12.38 18.94
CA ASP A 37 2.03 -13.73 19.48
C ASP A 37 1.78 -14.77 18.36
N THR A 38 2.16 -16.01 18.62
CA THR A 38 1.92 -17.23 17.83
C THR A 38 0.48 -17.42 17.32
N LYS A 39 -0.50 -16.75 17.94
CA LYS A 39 -1.92 -16.70 17.51
C LYS A 39 -2.30 -15.43 16.74
N HIS A 40 -1.34 -14.68 16.21
CA HIS A 40 -1.51 -13.41 15.50
C HIS A 40 -2.23 -12.30 16.29
N LYS A 41 -2.28 -12.41 17.63
CA LYS A 41 -2.76 -11.33 18.50
C LYS A 41 -1.57 -10.61 19.11
N THR A 42 -1.59 -9.29 19.08
CA THR A 42 -0.58 -8.48 19.76
C THR A 42 -0.75 -8.65 21.25
N SER A 43 0.24 -9.20 21.93
CA SER A 43 0.20 -9.43 23.37
C SER A 43 1.08 -8.45 24.15
N SER A 44 2.11 -7.91 23.50
CA SER A 44 3.14 -7.13 24.16
C SER A 44 3.78 -6.11 23.22
N LEU A 45 4.39 -5.09 23.80
CA LEU A 45 5.27 -4.17 23.11
C LEU A 45 6.73 -4.54 23.39
N ILE A 46 7.61 -4.17 22.47
CA ILE A 46 9.04 -4.08 22.70
C ILE A 46 9.38 -2.61 22.87
N PHE A 47 10.03 -2.24 23.96
CA PHE A 47 10.38 -0.84 24.23
C PHE A 47 11.68 -0.69 25.03
N GLY A 48 12.26 0.50 24.96
CA GLY A 48 13.48 0.87 25.69
C GLY A 48 14.77 0.46 24.96
N GLU A 49 15.89 0.70 25.64
CA GLU A 49 17.25 0.45 25.12
C GLU A 49 17.59 -1.04 25.00
N LYS A 50 17.00 -1.87 25.86
CA LYS A 50 17.27 -3.32 25.93
C LYS A 50 16.20 -4.16 25.25
N ASP A 51 15.30 -3.54 24.49
CA ASP A 51 14.16 -4.21 23.86
C ASP A 51 13.34 -5.03 24.85
N GLU A 52 12.97 -4.40 25.95
CA GLU A 52 12.22 -5.03 27.02
C GLU A 52 10.79 -5.31 26.58
N ILE A 53 10.25 -6.44 27.02
CA ILE A 53 8.87 -6.82 26.74
C ILE A 53 7.98 -6.10 27.74
N VAL A 54 7.12 -5.22 27.23
CA VAL A 54 6.06 -4.58 28.01
C VAL A 54 4.77 -5.36 27.78
N GLU A 55 4.38 -6.15 28.77
CA GLU A 55 3.13 -6.91 28.73
C GLU A 55 1.92 -5.98 28.88
N LEU A 56 0.93 -6.18 28.01
CA LEU A 56 -0.33 -5.47 28.08
C LEU A 56 -1.44 -6.45 28.45
N SER A 57 -2.14 -6.16 29.55
CA SER A 57 -3.30 -6.97 29.93
C SER A 57 -4.36 -6.93 28.82
N PRO A 58 -4.91 -8.07 28.37
CA PRO A 58 -5.90 -8.12 27.29
C PRO A 58 -7.18 -7.31 27.54
N ASN A 59 -7.48 -7.02 28.81
CA ASN A 59 -8.65 -6.23 29.23
C ASN A 59 -8.30 -4.74 29.46
N SER A 60 -7.05 -4.34 29.21
CA SER A 60 -6.60 -2.97 29.43
C SER A 60 -6.96 -2.06 28.25
N GLN A 61 -7.27 -0.81 28.54
CA GLN A 61 -7.49 0.21 27.50
C GLN A 61 -6.24 0.43 26.63
N ALA A 62 -5.04 0.30 27.22
CA ALA A 62 -3.78 0.40 26.50
C ALA A 62 -3.65 -0.69 25.42
N PHE A 63 -3.98 -1.95 25.76
CA PHE A 63 -4.03 -3.05 24.81
C PHE A 63 -4.97 -2.76 23.63
N HIS A 64 -6.20 -2.33 23.91
CA HIS A 64 -7.18 -2.01 22.87
C HIS A 64 -6.79 -0.81 22.00
N LEU A 65 -6.04 0.15 22.54
CA LEU A 65 -5.49 1.25 21.75
C LEU A 65 -4.42 0.75 20.77
N VAL A 66 -3.43 0.00 21.27
CA VAL A 66 -2.35 -0.57 20.45
C VAL A 66 -2.92 -1.44 19.34
N GLN A 67 -3.89 -2.31 19.65
CA GLN A 67 -4.53 -3.17 18.66
C GLN A 67 -5.21 -2.36 17.55
N ARG A 68 -5.96 -1.30 17.89
CA ARG A 68 -6.60 -0.43 16.89
C ARG A 68 -5.59 0.28 15.99
N ILE A 69 -4.47 0.74 16.56
CA ILE A 69 -3.38 1.35 15.80
C ILE A 69 -2.79 0.34 14.81
N GLN A 70 -2.58 -0.91 15.23
CA GLN A 70 -2.09 -1.95 14.32
C GLN A 70 -3.07 -2.30 13.21
N GLU A 71 -4.36 -2.43 13.54
CA GLU A 71 -5.40 -2.67 12.54
C GLU A 71 -5.42 -1.56 11.48
N GLU A 72 -5.24 -0.30 11.91
CA GLU A 72 -5.12 0.85 11.01
C GLU A 72 -3.89 0.78 10.11
N VAL A 73 -2.71 0.52 10.69
CA VAL A 73 -1.44 0.40 9.96
C VAL A 73 -1.52 -0.74 8.95
N HIS A 74 -2.05 -1.90 9.36
CA HIS A 74 -2.22 -3.06 8.50
C HIS A 74 -3.20 -2.78 7.36
N ARG A 75 -4.36 -2.16 7.65
CA ARG A 75 -5.35 -1.77 6.64
C ARG A 75 -4.76 -0.79 5.63
N PHE A 76 -4.00 0.19 6.10
CA PHE A 76 -3.31 1.17 5.26
C PHE A 76 -2.30 0.49 4.34
N ALA A 77 -1.42 -0.37 4.88
CA ALA A 77 -0.41 -1.09 4.12
C ALA A 77 -1.02 -2.01 3.05
N ILE A 78 -2.06 -2.78 3.40
CA ILE A 78 -2.80 -3.61 2.43
C ILE A 78 -3.40 -2.75 1.32
N THR A 79 -4.05 -1.66 1.68
CA THR A 79 -4.73 -0.78 0.71
C THR A 79 -3.71 -0.15 -0.24
N PHE A 80 -2.60 0.35 0.29
CA PHE A 80 -1.51 0.90 -0.50
C PHE A 80 -0.92 -0.15 -1.46
N HIS A 81 -0.55 -1.33 -0.97
CA HIS A 81 -0.04 -2.41 -1.84
C HIS A 81 -1.07 -2.90 -2.86
N ARG A 82 -2.36 -2.89 -2.54
CA ARG A 82 -3.43 -3.19 -3.50
C ARG A 82 -3.48 -2.14 -4.60
N GLN A 83 -3.37 -0.86 -4.26
CA GLN A 83 -3.33 0.23 -5.23
C GLN A 83 -2.10 0.16 -6.13
N VAL A 84 -0.91 -0.08 -5.57
CA VAL A 84 0.34 -0.23 -6.33
C VAL A 84 0.26 -1.42 -7.28
N ARG A 85 -0.19 -2.59 -6.79
CA ARG A 85 -0.34 -3.78 -7.63
C ARG A 85 -1.38 -3.60 -8.73
N ALA A 86 -2.52 -2.98 -8.42
CA ALA A 86 -3.53 -2.66 -9.42
C ALA A 86 -2.92 -1.78 -10.53
N LYS A 87 -2.17 -0.73 -10.16
CA LYS A 87 -1.49 0.15 -11.12
C LYS A 87 -0.50 -0.60 -12.03
N ASN A 88 0.30 -1.50 -11.46
CA ASN A 88 1.29 -2.28 -12.22
C ASN A 88 0.62 -3.31 -13.14
N SER A 89 -0.47 -3.95 -12.69
CA SER A 89 -1.26 -4.87 -13.51
C SER A 89 -1.90 -4.15 -14.70
N ILE A 90 -2.49 -2.96 -14.48
CA ILE A 90 -3.05 -2.12 -15.56
C ILE A 90 -1.98 -1.78 -16.59
N ALA A 91 -0.80 -1.33 -16.11
CA ALA A 91 0.30 -0.96 -16.99
C ALA A 91 0.74 -2.15 -17.86
N SER A 92 0.90 -3.32 -17.26
CA SER A 92 1.31 -4.53 -17.97
C SER A 92 0.29 -5.00 -19.01
N GLN A 93 -1.01 -4.92 -18.72
CA GLN A 93 -2.05 -5.29 -19.69
C GLN A 93 -2.09 -4.32 -20.86
N LEU A 94 -1.99 -3.01 -20.60
CA LEU A 94 -1.94 -2.01 -21.66
C LEU A 94 -0.67 -2.14 -22.53
N ASP A 95 0.46 -2.54 -21.95
CA ASP A 95 1.72 -2.73 -22.70
C ASP A 95 1.68 -3.92 -23.68
N GLN A 96 0.74 -4.87 -23.51
CA GLN A 96 0.57 -6.00 -24.42
C GLN A 96 -0.26 -5.66 -25.67
N ILE A 97 -0.99 -4.54 -25.65
CA ILE A 97 -1.90 -4.15 -26.72
C ILE A 97 -1.11 -3.44 -27.83
N GLU A 98 -1.22 -3.95 -29.05
CA GLU A 98 -0.54 -3.40 -30.21
C GLU A 98 -0.94 -1.92 -30.45
N GLY A 99 0.06 -1.05 -30.62
CA GLY A 99 -0.15 0.40 -30.78
C GLY A 99 -0.29 1.19 -29.48
N VAL A 100 -0.32 0.54 -28.30
CA VAL A 100 -0.29 1.22 -27.01
C VAL A 100 1.16 1.48 -26.57
N GLY A 101 1.69 2.63 -26.96
CA GLY A 101 3.00 3.08 -26.50
C GLY A 101 2.99 3.74 -25.10
N PRO A 102 4.17 4.08 -24.54
CA PRO A 102 4.28 4.69 -23.21
C PRO A 102 3.43 5.95 -23.02
N LYS A 103 3.32 6.80 -24.05
CA LYS A 103 2.51 8.03 -24.01
C LYS A 103 1.02 7.74 -23.88
N THR A 104 0.51 6.78 -24.66
CA THR A 104 -0.89 6.35 -24.64
C THR A 104 -1.23 5.71 -23.30
N ARG A 105 -0.38 4.79 -22.82
CA ARG A 105 -0.50 4.18 -21.49
C ARG A 105 -0.60 5.22 -20.38
N THR A 106 0.30 6.22 -20.36
CA THR A 106 0.27 7.27 -19.34
C THR A 106 -1.01 8.11 -19.41
N LYS A 107 -1.54 8.41 -20.61
CA LYS A 107 -2.83 9.12 -20.74
C LYS A 107 -3.98 8.32 -20.13
N ILE A 108 -4.09 7.04 -20.50
CA ILE A 108 -5.15 6.14 -20.00
C ILE A 108 -5.07 6.02 -18.47
N LEU A 109 -3.88 5.74 -17.93
CA LEU A 109 -3.66 5.61 -16.49
C LEU A 109 -3.97 6.90 -15.72
N LYS A 110 -3.61 8.07 -16.27
CA LYS A 110 -3.91 9.37 -15.63
C LYS A 110 -5.40 9.68 -15.63
N HIS A 111 -6.11 9.35 -16.71
CA HIS A 111 -7.52 9.68 -16.86
C HIS A 111 -8.42 8.71 -16.06
N PHE A 112 -8.30 7.41 -16.31
CA PHE A 112 -9.22 6.41 -15.75
C PHE A 112 -8.79 5.87 -14.39
N LYS A 113 -7.51 5.97 -14.02
CA LYS A 113 -6.92 5.58 -12.71
C LYS A 113 -6.95 4.09 -12.34
N THR A 114 -7.95 3.32 -12.77
CA THR A 114 -8.14 1.91 -12.39
C THR A 114 -8.54 1.04 -13.58
N MET A 115 -8.22 -0.27 -13.57
CA MET A 115 -8.66 -1.22 -14.60
C MET A 115 -10.18 -1.19 -14.77
N LYS A 116 -10.91 -1.19 -13.66
CA LYS A 116 -12.37 -1.18 -13.65
C LYS A 116 -12.93 -0.01 -14.46
N ASN A 117 -12.43 1.19 -14.21
CA ASN A 117 -12.88 2.39 -14.92
C ASN A 117 -12.52 2.33 -16.42
N ILE A 118 -11.37 1.75 -16.78
CA ILE A 118 -10.99 1.57 -18.20
C ILE A 118 -11.94 0.58 -18.89
N ARG A 119 -12.31 -0.51 -18.20
CA ARG A 119 -13.28 -1.49 -18.71
C ARG A 119 -14.68 -0.91 -18.88
N GLU A 120 -15.11 -0.08 -17.94
CA GLU A 120 -16.42 0.59 -17.97
C GLU A 120 -16.46 1.77 -18.95
N ALA A 121 -15.32 2.36 -19.30
CA ALA A 121 -15.23 3.47 -20.25
C ALA A 121 -15.79 3.10 -21.63
N SER A 122 -16.50 4.03 -22.25
CA SER A 122 -16.96 3.84 -23.62
C SER A 122 -15.80 3.99 -24.62
N TYR A 123 -15.99 3.47 -25.83
CA TYR A 123 -15.04 3.70 -26.92
C TYR A 123 -14.79 5.20 -27.16
N GLU A 124 -15.84 6.02 -27.06
CA GLU A 124 -15.75 7.48 -27.23
C GLU A 124 -14.91 8.14 -26.14
N ASP A 125 -15.01 7.68 -24.88
CA ASP A 125 -14.19 8.20 -23.78
C ASP A 125 -12.69 7.92 -24.00
N ILE A 126 -12.37 6.75 -24.55
CA ILE A 126 -10.98 6.38 -24.88
C ILE A 126 -10.48 7.22 -26.07
N LYS A 127 -11.32 7.39 -27.11
CA LYS A 127 -11.01 8.20 -28.29
C LYS A 127 -10.80 9.68 -27.93
N ALA A 128 -11.56 10.21 -26.97
CA ALA A 128 -11.45 11.59 -26.48
C ALA A 128 -10.06 11.93 -25.89
N LEU A 129 -9.25 10.93 -25.53
CA LEU A 129 -7.86 11.13 -25.10
C LEU A 129 -6.89 11.41 -26.26
N GLY A 130 -7.39 11.47 -27.50
CA GLY A 130 -6.60 11.61 -28.72
C GLY A 130 -5.84 10.33 -29.06
N ILE A 131 -6.45 9.18 -28.80
CA ILE A 131 -5.93 7.86 -29.13
C ILE A 131 -6.48 7.46 -30.51
N PRO A 132 -5.64 6.93 -31.42
CA PRO A 132 -6.10 6.50 -32.74
C PRO A 132 -7.23 5.47 -32.64
N GLU A 133 -8.20 5.55 -33.54
CA GLU A 133 -9.39 4.69 -33.61
C GLU A 133 -9.07 3.20 -33.51
N LYS A 134 -8.10 2.72 -34.30
CA LYS A 134 -7.67 1.32 -34.27
C LYS A 134 -7.19 0.88 -32.88
N THR A 135 -6.37 1.71 -32.23
CA THR A 135 -5.83 1.42 -30.89
C THR A 135 -6.92 1.50 -29.82
N ALA A 136 -7.84 2.47 -29.93
CA ALA A 136 -8.95 2.61 -29.00
C ALA A 136 -9.92 1.41 -29.06
N LEU A 137 -10.18 0.86 -30.25
CA LEU A 137 -10.94 -0.39 -30.42
C LEU A 137 -10.22 -1.58 -29.76
N LEU A 138 -8.94 -1.78 -30.08
CA LEU A 138 -8.15 -2.88 -29.50
C LEU A 138 -8.11 -2.83 -27.97
N ILE A 139 -7.96 -1.62 -27.38
CA ILE A 139 -8.03 -1.44 -25.94
C ILE A 139 -9.39 -1.90 -25.38
N LYS A 140 -10.48 -1.62 -26.09
CA LYS A 140 -11.82 -1.98 -25.63
C LYS A 140 -12.09 -3.48 -25.74
N GLU A 141 -11.61 -4.11 -26.82
CA GLU A 141 -11.74 -5.54 -27.06
C GLU A 141 -10.92 -6.34 -26.03
N GLU A 142 -9.60 -6.13 -25.98
CA GLU A 142 -8.69 -6.87 -25.07
C GLU A 142 -9.04 -6.72 -23.59
N LEU A 143 -9.54 -5.56 -23.18
CA LEU A 143 -9.91 -5.33 -21.78
C LEU A 143 -11.37 -5.69 -21.47
N GLY A 144 -12.21 -5.81 -22.49
CA GLY A 144 -13.64 -6.16 -22.38
C GLY A 144 -13.90 -7.67 -22.39
N GLU A 145 -13.05 -8.46 -23.05
CA GLU A 145 -13.23 -9.92 -23.21
C GLU A 145 -12.85 -10.76 -21.99
N LEU A 146 -12.25 -10.19 -20.94
CA LEU A 146 -11.90 -10.91 -19.70
C LEU A 146 -13.09 -11.20 -18.77
N ASN A 147 -14.27 -11.48 -19.33
CA ASN A 147 -15.43 -12.00 -18.62
C ASN A 147 -15.63 -13.48 -19.00
N ASP A 148 -14.88 -14.35 -18.32
CA ASP A 148 -15.37 -15.61 -17.72
C ASP A 148 -14.33 -16.16 -16.72
#